data_AF-A0A094A8Q6-F1
#
_entry.id   AF-A0A094A8Q6-F1
#
_cell.length_a   1.000
_cell.length_b   1.000
_cell.length_c   1.000
_cell.angle_alpha   90.00
_cell.angle_beta   90.00
_cell.angle_gamma   90.00
#
_symmetry.space_group_name_H-M   'P 1'
#
loop_
_entity.id
_entity.type
_entity.pdbx_description
1 polymer ?
#
loop_
_entity_poly.entity_id
_entity_poly.type
_entity_poly.pdbx_seq_one_letter_code
_entity_poly.pdbx_strand_id
1 'polypeptide(L)'
;PPPYLRDVATTSAYLLPSFTYVPLIPRSFDAVQALVKGYLLPSALNPAHEALSPIHQDRLKRSEAYQAFLPPAQEVDDVLVLICGHGGRDGRCGVLGPVLAKEFEGALPRAGIEVLDGPVPLATPSKQQREAITRPGVSEVGEERGMSARVGLISHIGGHKFAGNVILYIPPSAKLKGGEPHPLKGMGIWYGRVEPKHAEGIIAETLGEGRVVMDLFRGGVEKGKGVLRL
;
A
#
# COMPACT_ATOMS: atom_id res chain seq x y z
N PRO A 1 -3.38 -16.43 13.51
CA PRO A 1 -3.77 -17.12 12.25
C PRO A 1 -4.91 -18.11 12.52
N PRO A 2 -5.79 -18.37 11.54
CA PRO A 2 -6.80 -19.42 11.65
C PRO A 2 -6.16 -20.78 11.99
N PRO A 3 -6.85 -21.68 12.71
CA PRO A 3 -6.31 -22.98 13.10
C PRO A 3 -5.73 -23.79 11.93
N TYR A 4 -6.39 -23.74 10.76
CA TYR A 4 -5.96 -24.46 9.56
C TYR A 4 -4.70 -23.92 8.88
N LEU A 5 -4.17 -22.76 9.31
CA LEU A 5 -2.94 -22.15 8.77
C LEU A 5 -1.80 -22.08 9.77
N ARG A 6 -1.94 -22.65 10.98
CA ARG A 6 -0.93 -22.50 12.05
C ARG A 6 0.44 -23.08 11.67
N ASP A 7 0.43 -24.20 10.95
CA ASP A 7 1.65 -24.91 10.54
C ASP A 7 1.94 -24.77 9.04
N VAL A 8 1.18 -23.92 8.35
CA VAL A 8 1.34 -23.67 6.91
C VAL A 8 2.24 -22.47 6.73
N ALA A 9 3.29 -22.61 5.93
CA ALA A 9 4.11 -21.47 5.56
C ALA A 9 3.30 -20.51 4.66
N THR A 10 3.15 -19.27 5.10
CA THR A 10 2.36 -18.25 4.41
C THR A 10 3.18 -17.01 4.07
N THR A 11 2.67 -16.20 3.15
CA THR A 11 3.15 -14.84 2.86
C THR A 11 1.97 -13.88 2.87
N SER A 12 2.22 -12.58 2.94
CA SER A 12 1.20 -11.56 2.69
C SER A 12 1.53 -10.79 1.41
N ALA A 13 0.54 -10.12 0.84
CA ALA A 13 0.73 -9.24 -0.31
C ALA A 13 -0.01 -7.93 -0.13
N TYR A 14 0.67 -6.82 -0.42
CA TYR A 14 0.03 -5.54 -0.70
C TYR A 14 -0.22 -5.43 -2.20
N LEU A 15 -1.46 -5.14 -2.59
CA LEU A 15 -1.87 -4.93 -3.96
C LEU A 15 -2.15 -3.45 -4.16
N LEU A 16 -1.35 -2.83 -5.02
CA LEU A 16 -1.37 -1.41 -5.30
C LEU A 16 -1.53 -1.24 -6.83
N PRO A 17 -2.37 -0.29 -7.29
CA PRO A 17 -2.99 0.80 -6.52
C PRO A 17 -4.40 0.47 -5.99
N SER A 18 -4.78 -0.79 -5.81
CA SER A 18 -6.11 -1.13 -5.27
C SER A 18 -6.24 -0.89 -3.76
N PHE A 19 -5.12 -0.68 -3.06
CA PHE A 19 -5.03 -0.54 -1.59
C PHE A 19 -5.64 -1.75 -0.88
N THR A 20 -5.23 -2.94 -1.33
CA THR A 20 -5.71 -4.22 -0.80
C THR A 20 -4.56 -4.98 -0.16
N TYR A 21 -4.73 -5.41 1.08
CA TYR A 21 -3.81 -6.28 1.79
C TYR A 21 -4.39 -7.69 1.86
N VAL A 22 -3.71 -8.66 1.27
CA VAL A 22 -4.09 -10.08 1.31
C VAL A 22 -3.20 -10.79 2.34
N PRO A 23 -3.73 -11.14 3.52
CA PRO A 23 -2.95 -11.79 4.56
C PRO A 23 -2.81 -13.30 4.34
N LEU A 24 -1.77 -13.88 4.92
CA LEU A 24 -1.63 -15.33 5.15
C LEU A 24 -1.89 -16.22 3.91
N ILE A 25 -1.42 -15.80 2.73
CA ILE A 25 -1.46 -16.56 1.47
C ILE A 25 -0.59 -17.82 1.63
N PRO A 26 -1.16 -19.03 1.58
CA PRO A 26 -0.37 -20.26 1.60
C PRO A 26 0.64 -20.32 0.46
N ARG A 27 1.83 -20.85 0.69
CA ARG A 27 2.84 -21.09 -0.37
C ARG A 27 2.53 -22.36 -1.17
N SER A 28 1.33 -22.45 -1.72
CA SER A 28 0.86 -23.55 -2.58
C SER A 28 0.43 -23.05 -3.96
N PHE A 29 0.41 -23.95 -4.94
CA PHE A 29 -0.03 -23.62 -6.30
C PHE A 29 -1.46 -23.07 -6.32
N ASP A 30 -2.38 -23.70 -5.58
CA ASP A 30 -3.80 -23.31 -5.55
C ASP A 30 -3.99 -21.91 -4.96
N ALA A 31 -3.24 -21.57 -3.90
CA ALA A 31 -3.30 -20.24 -3.29
C ALA A 31 -2.73 -19.16 -4.22
N VAL A 32 -1.65 -19.45 -4.95
CA VAL A 32 -1.12 -18.54 -5.96
C VAL A 32 -2.11 -18.39 -7.12
N GLN A 33 -2.73 -19.47 -7.57
CA GLN A 33 -3.78 -19.42 -8.59
C GLN A 33 -4.97 -18.58 -8.11
N ALA A 34 -5.40 -18.76 -6.86
CA ALA A 34 -6.47 -17.98 -6.24
C ALA A 34 -6.11 -16.49 -6.15
N LEU A 35 -4.85 -16.15 -5.81
CA LEU A 35 -4.38 -14.77 -5.80
C LEU A 35 -4.43 -14.16 -7.21
N VAL A 36 -3.91 -14.86 -8.20
CA VAL A 36 -3.87 -14.40 -9.59
C VAL A 36 -5.29 -14.20 -10.13
N LYS A 37 -6.15 -15.21 -10.00
CA LYS A 37 -7.52 -15.22 -10.50
C LYS A 37 -8.45 -14.30 -9.72
N GLY A 38 -8.26 -14.19 -8.41
CA GLY A 38 -9.09 -13.37 -7.53
C GLY A 38 -8.73 -11.90 -7.56
N TYR A 39 -7.44 -11.55 -7.77
CA TYR A 39 -6.97 -10.18 -7.54
C TYR A 39 -6.03 -9.58 -8.59
N LEU A 40 -5.28 -10.35 -9.38
CA LEU A 40 -4.25 -9.79 -10.26
C LEU A 40 -4.67 -9.68 -11.72
N LEU A 41 -5.48 -10.62 -12.21
CA LEU A 41 -6.02 -10.54 -13.57
C LEU A 41 -6.92 -9.31 -13.73
N PRO A 42 -7.03 -8.75 -14.95
CA PRO A 42 -7.90 -7.62 -15.20
C PRO A 42 -9.38 -8.03 -15.17
N SER A 43 -10.25 -7.06 -14.89
CA SER A 43 -11.71 -7.22 -15.06
C SER A 43 -12.13 -7.08 -16.53
N ALA A 44 -11.40 -6.25 -17.31
CA ALA A 44 -11.63 -6.05 -18.73
C ALA A 44 -10.36 -6.35 -19.53
N LEU A 45 -10.50 -7.09 -20.65
CA LEU A 45 -9.37 -7.42 -21.52
C LEU A 45 -9.05 -6.27 -22.47
N ASN A 46 -7.78 -6.16 -22.85
CA ASN A 46 -7.37 -5.28 -23.94
C ASN A 46 -7.96 -5.79 -25.28
N PRO A 47 -8.37 -4.90 -26.21
CA PRO A 47 -8.90 -5.27 -27.53
C PRO A 47 -8.03 -6.26 -28.33
N ALA A 48 -6.72 -6.30 -28.08
CA ALA A 48 -5.82 -7.29 -28.68
C ALA A 48 -6.23 -8.76 -28.42
N HIS A 49 -7.11 -9.02 -27.44
CA HIS A 49 -7.59 -10.36 -27.08
C HIS A 49 -8.93 -10.72 -27.74
N GLU A 50 -9.52 -9.86 -28.57
CA GLU A 50 -10.83 -10.10 -29.21
C GLU A 50 -10.84 -11.35 -30.11
N ALA A 51 -9.71 -11.66 -30.74
CA ALA A 51 -9.56 -12.85 -31.58
C ALA A 51 -9.55 -14.18 -30.79
N LEU A 52 -9.46 -14.14 -29.47
CA LEU A 52 -9.48 -15.34 -28.64
C LEU A 52 -10.91 -15.86 -28.46
N SER A 53 -11.06 -17.18 -28.38
CA SER A 53 -12.34 -17.80 -28.04
C SER A 53 -12.83 -17.36 -26.64
N PRO A 54 -14.15 -17.39 -26.38
CA PRO A 54 -14.71 -16.98 -25.08
C PRO A 54 -14.06 -17.71 -23.88
N ILE A 55 -13.74 -19.00 -24.03
CA ILE A 55 -13.09 -19.82 -23.00
C ILE A 55 -11.68 -19.28 -22.70
N HIS A 56 -10.92 -18.91 -23.73
CA HIS A 56 -9.59 -18.33 -23.54
C HIS A 56 -9.66 -16.93 -22.93
N GLN A 57 -10.65 -16.12 -23.30
CA GLN A 57 -10.86 -14.81 -22.69
C GLN A 57 -11.23 -14.92 -21.21
N ASP A 58 -12.11 -15.85 -20.84
CA ASP A 58 -12.48 -16.08 -19.43
C ASP A 58 -11.27 -16.50 -18.58
N ARG A 59 -10.37 -17.33 -19.16
CA ARG A 59 -9.10 -17.69 -18.51
C ARG A 59 -8.16 -16.51 -18.29
N LEU A 60 -8.34 -15.37 -18.95
CA LEU A 60 -7.53 -14.16 -18.77
C LEU A 60 -8.22 -13.10 -17.89
N LYS A 61 -9.46 -13.34 -17.46
CA LYS A 61 -10.21 -12.42 -16.59
C LYS A 61 -10.14 -12.86 -15.13
N ARG A 62 -10.29 -11.86 -14.26
CA ARG A 62 -10.50 -12.03 -12.83
C ARG A 62 -11.86 -12.67 -12.54
N SER A 63 -11.94 -13.48 -11.48
CA SER A 63 -13.19 -13.99 -10.93
C SER A 63 -13.17 -13.90 -9.41
N GLU A 64 -14.17 -13.21 -8.84
CA GLU A 64 -14.30 -13.01 -7.40
C GLU A 64 -14.50 -14.32 -6.63
N ALA A 65 -15.03 -15.36 -7.28
CA ALA A 65 -15.17 -16.68 -6.69
C ALA A 65 -13.84 -17.24 -6.17
N TYR A 66 -12.70 -16.85 -6.78
CA TYR A 66 -11.38 -17.29 -6.34
C TYR A 66 -10.89 -16.61 -5.06
N GLN A 67 -11.46 -15.46 -4.69
CA GLN A 67 -11.08 -14.75 -3.47
C GLN A 67 -11.48 -15.54 -2.23
N ALA A 68 -12.56 -16.32 -2.30
CA ALA A 68 -13.03 -17.18 -1.20
C ALA A 68 -12.03 -18.30 -0.82
N PHE A 69 -11.06 -18.61 -1.68
CA PHE A 69 -9.99 -19.58 -1.38
C PHE A 69 -8.82 -18.97 -0.61
N LEU A 70 -8.86 -17.68 -0.32
CA LEU A 70 -7.86 -16.97 0.47
C LEU A 70 -8.48 -16.39 1.74
N PRO A 71 -7.68 -16.16 2.79
CA PRO A 71 -8.12 -15.36 3.93
C PRO A 71 -8.65 -13.99 3.45
N PRO A 72 -9.72 -13.46 4.09
CA PRO A 72 -10.31 -12.20 3.68
C PRO A 72 -9.27 -11.09 3.56
N ALA A 73 -9.25 -10.45 2.39
CA ALA A 73 -8.43 -9.28 2.18
C ALA A 73 -8.93 -8.10 3.03
N GLN A 74 -8.02 -7.21 3.36
CA GLN A 74 -8.26 -6.01 4.17
C GLN A 74 -7.92 -4.78 3.34
N GLU A 75 -8.57 -3.64 3.62
CA GLU A 75 -8.11 -2.38 3.05
C GLU A 75 -6.79 -1.96 3.71
N VAL A 76 -5.93 -1.31 2.93
CA VAL A 76 -4.71 -0.69 3.45
C VAL A 76 -5.09 0.65 4.06
N ASP A 77 -4.80 0.81 5.35
CA ASP A 77 -5.15 2.01 6.15
C ASP A 77 -3.92 2.84 6.55
N ASP A 78 -2.73 2.29 6.35
CA ASP A 78 -1.45 2.97 6.62
C ASP A 78 -0.86 3.57 5.33
N VAL A 79 -0.14 4.68 5.45
CA VAL A 79 0.73 5.17 4.36
C VAL A 79 1.85 4.17 4.11
N LEU A 80 2.13 3.83 2.86
CA LEU A 80 3.30 3.01 2.50
C LEU A 80 4.36 3.89 1.86
N VAL A 81 5.52 3.99 2.51
CA VAL A 81 6.72 4.64 1.97
C VAL A 81 7.66 3.56 1.44
N LEU A 82 7.67 3.37 0.13
CA LEU A 82 8.43 2.32 -0.53
C LEU A 82 9.67 2.90 -1.21
N ILE A 83 10.85 2.43 -0.82
CA ILE A 83 12.14 2.99 -1.22
C ILE A 83 12.94 1.96 -1.99
N CYS A 84 13.39 2.33 -3.18
CA CYS A 84 14.23 1.47 -4.01
C CYS A 84 15.57 1.20 -3.33
N GLY A 85 15.84 -0.06 -2.95
CA GLY A 85 17.05 -0.48 -2.24
C GLY A 85 17.91 -1.49 -3.00
N HIS A 86 17.67 -1.72 -4.30
CA HIS A 86 18.40 -2.73 -5.06
C HIS A 86 19.86 -2.33 -5.31
N GLY A 87 20.79 -3.29 -5.28
CA GLY A 87 22.21 -3.05 -5.60
C GLY A 87 22.64 -3.47 -7.01
N GLY A 88 21.88 -4.34 -7.68
CA GLY A 88 22.29 -4.95 -8.96
C GLY A 88 22.22 -4.02 -10.17
N ARG A 89 21.01 -3.54 -10.53
CA ARG A 89 20.79 -2.66 -11.70
C ARG A 89 21.38 -1.25 -11.57
N ASP A 90 21.51 -0.75 -10.35
CA ASP A 90 22.06 0.57 -10.01
C ASP A 90 22.56 0.50 -8.57
N GLY A 91 23.88 0.42 -8.38
CA GLY A 91 24.50 0.30 -7.07
C GLY A 91 24.21 1.50 -6.15
N ARG A 92 23.87 2.66 -6.71
CA ARG A 92 23.54 3.87 -5.93
C ARG A 92 22.25 3.69 -5.13
N CYS A 93 21.26 2.95 -5.65
CA CYS A 93 20.05 2.63 -4.88
C CYS A 93 20.34 1.72 -3.69
N GLY A 94 21.29 0.78 -3.84
CA GLY A 94 21.69 -0.11 -2.75
C GLY A 94 22.37 0.65 -1.60
N VAL A 95 23.13 1.70 -1.92
CA VAL A 95 23.75 2.58 -0.92
C VAL A 95 22.73 3.55 -0.32
N LEU A 96 21.92 4.20 -1.16
CA LEU A 96 21.05 5.29 -0.75
C LEU A 96 19.75 4.82 -0.08
N GLY A 97 19.22 3.66 -0.49
CA GLY A 97 17.95 3.12 0.00
C GLY A 97 17.88 3.02 1.53
N PRO A 98 18.83 2.33 2.20
CA PRO A 98 18.85 2.22 3.66
C PRO A 98 18.98 3.57 4.37
N VAL A 99 19.73 4.51 3.79
CA VAL A 99 19.87 5.87 4.35
C VAL A 99 18.54 6.60 4.27
N LEU A 100 17.87 6.59 3.12
CA LEU A 100 16.56 7.19 2.95
C LEU A 100 15.51 6.56 3.88
N ALA A 101 15.50 5.24 4.03
CA ALA A 101 14.55 4.57 4.93
C ALA A 101 14.67 5.10 6.36
N LYS A 102 15.90 5.17 6.87
CA LYS A 102 16.18 5.73 8.21
C LYS A 102 15.74 7.19 8.34
N GLU A 103 15.94 8.01 7.31
CA GLU A 103 15.48 9.41 7.34
C GLU A 103 13.95 9.52 7.38
N PHE A 104 13.24 8.74 6.57
CA PHE A 104 11.77 8.70 6.60
C PHE A 104 11.25 8.18 7.94
N GLU A 105 11.80 7.09 8.47
CA GLU A 105 11.45 6.53 9.79
C GLU A 105 11.64 7.56 10.91
N GLY A 106 12.71 8.36 10.86
CA GLY A 106 12.95 9.41 11.85
C GLY A 106 12.03 10.63 11.68
N ALA A 107 11.73 11.03 10.45
CA ALA A 107 10.98 12.24 10.15
C ALA A 107 9.46 12.09 10.29
N LEU A 108 8.90 10.91 10.02
CA LEU A 108 7.46 10.64 10.13
C LEU A 108 6.90 10.93 11.55
N PRO A 109 7.51 10.46 12.65
CA PRO A 109 7.03 10.78 14.00
C PRO A 109 7.10 12.27 14.33
N ARG A 110 8.13 12.99 13.84
CA ARG A 110 8.22 14.46 14.01
C ARG A 110 7.07 15.19 13.34
N ALA A 111 6.52 14.63 12.26
CA ALA A 111 5.34 15.15 11.59
C ALA A 111 4.01 14.71 12.26
N GLY A 112 4.06 13.86 13.29
CA GLY A 112 2.89 13.31 13.96
C GLY A 112 2.28 12.10 13.24
N ILE A 113 3.08 11.37 12.46
CA ILE A 113 2.68 10.13 11.77
C ILE A 113 3.36 8.96 12.48
N GLU A 114 2.57 8.01 12.98
CA GLU A 114 3.08 6.83 13.68
C GLU A 114 3.78 5.88 12.70
N VAL A 115 5.01 5.45 13.00
CA VAL A 115 5.70 4.42 12.21
C VAL A 115 5.34 3.06 12.77
N LEU A 116 4.77 2.20 11.92
CA LEU A 116 4.38 0.84 12.28
C LEU A 116 5.37 -0.19 11.75
N ASP A 117 5.82 -1.04 12.66
CA ASP A 117 6.70 -2.17 12.35
C ASP A 117 5.98 -3.52 12.46
N GLY A 118 6.53 -4.52 11.79
CA GLY A 118 6.05 -5.89 11.86
C GLY A 118 4.77 -6.18 11.07
N PRO A 119 4.15 -7.35 11.28
CA PRO A 119 3.01 -7.81 10.50
C PRO A 119 1.78 -6.91 10.65
N VAL A 120 1.01 -6.75 9.58
CA VAL A 120 -0.31 -6.09 9.65
C VAL A 120 -1.23 -6.93 10.54
N PRO A 121 -1.87 -6.33 11.57
CA PRO A 121 -2.86 -7.03 12.38
C PRO A 121 -3.98 -7.59 11.51
N LEU A 122 -4.40 -8.82 11.80
CA LEU A 122 -5.54 -9.42 11.10
C LEU A 122 -6.82 -8.88 11.71
N ALA A 123 -7.70 -8.31 10.89
CA ALA A 123 -9.07 -8.02 11.30
C ALA A 123 -9.72 -9.30 11.84
N THR A 124 -9.96 -9.35 13.14
CA THR A 124 -10.74 -10.43 13.75
C THR A 124 -12.23 -10.13 13.56
N PRO A 125 -13.05 -11.10 13.10
CA PRO A 125 -14.51 -10.94 13.05
C PRO A 125 -15.17 -10.72 14.42
N SER A 126 -14.42 -10.87 15.52
CA SER A 126 -14.92 -10.73 16.89
C SER A 126 -14.94 -9.28 17.37
N LYS A 127 -15.80 -8.47 16.74
CA LYS A 127 -16.66 -7.50 17.43
C LYS A 127 -17.95 -7.41 16.61
N GLN A 128 -18.82 -8.40 16.74
CA GLN A 128 -20.25 -8.06 16.85
C GLN A 128 -20.31 -6.86 17.77
N GLN A 129 -20.99 -5.79 17.34
CA GLN A 129 -21.32 -4.65 18.18
C GLN A 129 -21.60 -5.18 19.59
N ARG A 130 -20.66 -4.98 20.51
CA ARG A 130 -21.04 -4.92 21.90
C ARG A 130 -21.91 -3.67 21.90
N GLU A 131 -23.22 -3.87 21.85
CA GLU A 131 -24.14 -2.88 22.37
C GLU A 131 -23.54 -2.49 23.71
N ALA A 132 -22.93 -1.32 23.73
CA ALA A 132 -22.44 -0.75 24.96
C ALA A 132 -23.67 -0.67 25.83
N ILE A 133 -23.69 -1.44 26.92
CA ILE A 133 -24.64 -1.22 28.00
C ILE A 133 -24.30 0.19 28.49
N THR A 134 -25.05 1.16 27.99
CA THR A 134 -24.82 2.58 28.18
C THR A 134 -24.94 2.85 29.68
N ARG A 135 -23.79 3.05 30.34
CA ARG A 135 -23.77 3.79 31.60
C ARG A 135 -23.82 5.27 31.22
N PRO A 136 -24.86 6.03 31.62
CA PRO A 136 -24.92 7.44 31.30
C PRO A 136 -23.86 8.16 32.13
N GLY A 137 -22.89 8.82 31.47
CA GLY A 137 -22.01 9.78 32.15
C GLY A 137 -20.52 9.75 31.83
N VAL A 138 -20.04 8.96 30.86
CA VAL A 138 -18.65 9.09 30.39
C VAL A 138 -18.66 9.34 28.89
N SER A 139 -18.34 10.56 28.50
CA SER A 139 -18.03 10.93 27.12
C SER A 139 -16.79 10.16 26.68
N GLU A 140 -16.98 9.06 25.95
CA GLU A 140 -15.92 8.47 25.15
C GLU A 140 -15.62 9.42 23.99
N VAL A 141 -14.77 10.42 24.25
CA VAL A 141 -14.04 11.08 23.18
C VAL A 141 -13.04 10.03 22.69
N GLY A 142 -13.47 9.20 21.73
CA GLY A 142 -12.54 8.33 21.03
C GLY A 142 -11.48 9.22 20.37
N GLU A 143 -10.24 9.13 20.84
CA GLU A 143 -9.12 9.80 20.17
C GLU A 143 -9.14 9.38 18.70
N GLU A 144 -9.36 10.34 17.80
CA GLU A 144 -9.28 10.05 16.36
C GLU A 144 -7.88 9.49 16.09
N ARG A 145 -7.85 8.27 15.58
CA ARG A 145 -6.59 7.58 15.29
C ARG A 145 -5.83 8.39 14.23
N GLY A 146 -4.66 8.92 14.62
CA GLY A 146 -3.79 9.65 13.71
C GLY A 146 -3.31 8.79 12.54
N MET A 147 -2.72 9.43 11.54
CA MET A 147 -2.13 8.73 10.39
C MET A 147 -0.96 7.86 10.84
N SER A 148 -0.89 6.66 10.28
CA SER A 148 0.22 5.72 10.43
C SER A 148 0.96 5.51 9.11
N ALA A 149 2.21 5.06 9.17
CA ALA A 149 3.03 4.79 8.01
C ALA A 149 3.92 3.55 8.21
N ARG A 150 4.23 2.88 7.11
CA ARG A 150 5.19 1.76 7.04
C ARG A 150 6.26 2.10 6.01
N VAL A 151 7.52 2.02 6.42
CA VAL A 151 8.66 2.27 5.55
C VAL A 151 9.26 0.94 5.12
N GLY A 152 9.52 0.76 3.82
CA GLY A 152 10.00 -0.51 3.30
C GLY A 152 10.97 -0.35 2.14
N LEU A 153 12.06 -1.13 2.18
CA LEU A 153 12.93 -1.30 1.02
C LEU A 153 12.27 -2.24 0.00
N ILE A 154 12.32 -1.85 -1.26
CA ILE A 154 11.77 -2.62 -2.38
C ILE A 154 12.80 -2.84 -3.47
N SER A 155 12.50 -3.82 -4.32
CA SER A 155 13.23 -4.09 -5.55
C SER A 155 13.23 -2.89 -6.51
N HIS A 156 14.02 -2.99 -7.59
CA HIS A 156 14.18 -1.91 -8.55
C HIS A 156 12.84 -1.34 -9.06
N ILE A 157 12.67 -0.03 -8.87
CA ILE A 157 11.58 0.78 -9.44
C ILE A 157 12.15 2.02 -10.11
N GLY A 158 11.43 2.54 -11.10
CA GLY A 158 11.85 3.70 -11.90
C GLY A 158 12.94 3.35 -12.91
N GLY A 159 13.51 4.38 -13.54
CA GLY A 159 14.63 4.21 -14.46
C GLY A 159 15.97 4.21 -13.72
N HIS A 160 16.89 3.34 -14.12
CA HIS A 160 18.30 3.28 -13.68
C HIS A 160 19.12 4.57 -13.92
N LYS A 161 18.55 5.57 -14.60
CA LYS A 161 19.16 6.90 -14.70
C LYS A 161 19.20 7.62 -13.34
N PHE A 162 18.28 7.30 -12.43
CA PHE A 162 18.08 8.03 -11.17
C PHE A 162 18.11 7.10 -9.95
N ALA A 163 18.91 7.46 -8.94
CA ALA A 163 18.86 6.88 -7.62
C ALA A 163 17.87 7.66 -6.72
N GLY A 164 17.51 7.07 -5.58
CA GLY A 164 16.59 7.69 -4.62
C GLY A 164 15.16 7.72 -5.16
N ASN A 165 14.69 6.57 -5.65
CA ASN A 165 13.29 6.40 -6.03
C ASN A 165 12.46 6.04 -4.80
N VAL A 166 11.44 6.83 -4.52
CA VAL A 166 10.53 6.69 -3.38
C VAL A 166 9.09 6.75 -3.88
N ILE A 167 8.23 5.86 -3.40
CA ILE A 167 6.80 5.89 -3.67
C ILE A 167 6.07 6.08 -2.36
N LEU A 168 5.15 7.04 -2.32
CA LEU A 168 4.21 7.20 -1.21
C LEU A 168 2.84 6.74 -1.69
N TYR A 169 2.32 5.65 -1.13
CA TYR A 169 0.93 5.26 -1.31
C TYR A 169 0.12 5.76 -0.13
N ILE A 170 -0.81 6.67 -0.40
CA ILE A 170 -1.66 7.31 0.60
C ILE A 170 -3.03 6.62 0.59
N PRO A 171 -3.46 6.00 1.71
CA PRO A 171 -4.64 5.16 1.72
C PRO A 171 -5.93 5.96 1.46
N PRO A 172 -7.00 5.33 0.93
CA PRO A 172 -8.27 6.00 0.68
C PRO A 172 -8.93 6.58 1.95
N SER A 173 -8.60 6.03 3.11
CA SER A 173 -9.05 6.48 4.43
C SER A 173 -8.28 7.68 4.98
N ALA A 174 -7.16 8.06 4.35
CA ALA A 174 -6.28 9.12 4.86
C ALA A 174 -7.02 10.44 5.06
N LYS A 175 -6.71 11.10 6.19
CA LYS A 175 -7.20 12.42 6.59
C LYS A 175 -6.02 13.33 6.93
N LEU A 176 -6.22 14.64 6.78
CA LEU A 176 -5.31 15.66 7.31
C LEU A 176 -5.49 15.78 8.83
N LYS A 177 -4.58 16.49 9.51
CA LYS A 177 -4.67 16.75 10.97
C LYS A 177 -5.98 17.43 11.40
N GLY A 178 -6.64 18.14 10.49
CA GLY A 178 -7.95 18.77 10.73
C GLY A 178 -9.15 17.85 10.55
N GLY A 179 -8.95 16.56 10.25
CA GLY A 179 -10.03 15.58 10.02
C GLY A 179 -10.58 15.56 8.59
N GLU A 180 -10.25 16.57 7.78
CA GLU A 180 -10.61 16.66 6.36
C GLU A 180 -10.01 15.51 5.54
N PRO A 181 -10.69 15.01 4.50
CA PRO A 181 -10.14 14.01 3.60
C PRO A 181 -8.81 14.46 2.99
N HIS A 182 -7.81 13.59 3.00
CA HIS A 182 -6.51 13.91 2.42
C HIS A 182 -6.63 14.15 0.90
N PRO A 183 -6.12 15.26 0.33
CA PRO A 183 -6.26 15.57 -1.10
C PRO A 183 -5.74 14.48 -2.05
N LEU A 184 -4.71 13.76 -1.60
CA LEU A 184 -4.08 12.66 -2.34
C LEU A 184 -4.53 11.26 -1.88
N LYS A 185 -5.67 11.15 -1.18
CA LYS A 185 -6.20 9.85 -0.73
C LYS A 185 -6.39 8.88 -1.90
N GLY A 186 -5.98 7.64 -1.73
CA GLY A 186 -6.06 6.62 -2.78
C GLY A 186 -5.07 6.82 -3.93
N MET A 187 -4.02 7.62 -3.74
CA MET A 187 -2.98 7.86 -4.73
C MET A 187 -1.65 7.21 -4.35
N GLY A 188 -0.90 6.76 -5.35
CA GLY A 188 0.54 6.52 -5.27
C GLY A 188 1.30 7.67 -5.93
N ILE A 189 2.28 8.24 -5.26
CA ILE A 189 3.09 9.36 -5.76
C ILE A 189 4.55 8.92 -5.85
N TRP A 190 5.15 9.01 -7.04
CA TRP A 190 6.54 8.64 -7.30
C TRP A 190 7.44 9.86 -7.28
N TYR A 191 8.46 9.80 -6.43
CA TYR A 191 9.58 10.72 -6.41
C TYR A 191 10.86 10.02 -6.88
N GLY A 192 11.74 10.78 -7.53
CA GLY A 192 13.06 10.30 -7.94
C GLY A 192 14.11 11.40 -7.78
N ARG A 193 15.37 10.99 -7.59
CA ARG A 193 16.46 11.88 -7.12
C ARG A 193 16.25 12.38 -5.69
N VAL A 194 15.56 11.59 -4.87
CA VAL A 194 15.39 11.90 -3.45
C VAL A 194 16.73 11.71 -2.75
N GLU A 195 17.10 12.70 -1.93
CA GLU A 195 18.28 12.70 -1.07
C GLU A 195 17.79 12.76 0.38
N PRO A 196 18.61 12.40 1.37
CA PRO A 196 18.25 12.46 2.80
C PRO A 196 17.58 13.78 3.21
N LYS A 197 18.14 14.91 2.77
CA LYS A 197 17.63 16.26 3.04
C LYS A 197 16.21 16.53 2.50
N HIS A 198 15.72 15.73 1.55
CA HIS A 198 14.39 15.90 0.96
C HIS A 198 13.29 15.21 1.75
N ALA A 199 13.61 14.27 2.66
CA ALA A 199 12.61 13.44 3.34
C ALA A 199 11.58 14.28 4.12
N GLU A 200 12.06 15.24 4.93
CA GLU A 200 11.17 16.11 5.72
C GLU A 200 10.26 16.97 4.84
N GLY A 201 10.80 17.54 3.76
CA GLY A 201 10.02 18.33 2.81
C GLY A 201 8.94 17.51 2.09
N ILE A 202 9.26 16.28 1.68
CA ILE A 202 8.28 15.36 1.09
C ILE A 202 7.17 15.03 2.10
N ILE A 203 7.52 14.74 3.35
CA ILE A 203 6.51 14.42 4.39
C ILE A 203 5.61 15.63 4.65
N ALA A 204 6.20 16.81 4.87
CA ALA A 204 5.45 18.03 5.15
C ALA A 204 4.50 18.39 4.00
N GLU A 205 5.00 18.42 2.76
CA GLU A 205 4.20 18.80 1.60
C GLU A 205 3.19 17.71 1.23
N THR A 206 3.62 16.46 1.10
CA THR A 206 2.79 15.40 0.51
C THR A 206 1.87 14.73 1.50
N LEU A 207 2.33 14.44 2.72
CA LEU A 207 1.51 13.79 3.74
C LEU A 207 0.85 14.81 4.69
N GLY A 208 1.52 15.94 4.94
CA GLY A 208 0.99 17.00 5.80
C GLY A 208 -0.05 17.87 5.11
N GLU A 209 0.17 18.20 3.84
CA GLU A 209 -0.59 19.24 3.13
C GLU A 209 -1.28 18.74 1.85
N GLY A 210 -1.03 17.49 1.44
CA GLY A 210 -1.56 16.93 0.20
C GLY A 210 -1.01 17.58 -1.08
N ARG A 211 0.17 18.19 -1.02
CA ARG A 211 0.85 18.83 -2.15
C ARG A 211 1.98 17.97 -2.71
N VAL A 212 2.20 18.04 -4.02
CA VAL A 212 3.26 17.29 -4.70
C VAL A 212 4.49 18.17 -4.86
N VAL A 213 5.65 17.70 -4.39
CA VAL A 213 6.95 18.34 -4.64
C VAL A 213 7.37 18.15 -6.10
N MET A 214 7.02 19.12 -6.95
CA MET A 214 7.11 19.00 -8.41
C MET A 214 8.51 18.67 -8.95
N ASP A 215 9.56 19.26 -8.37
CA ASP A 215 10.95 19.03 -8.82
C ASP A 215 11.38 17.56 -8.71
N LEU A 216 10.83 16.86 -7.72
CA LEU A 216 11.12 15.45 -7.45
C LEU A 216 10.13 14.52 -8.16
N PHE A 217 8.96 15.01 -8.60
CA PHE A 217 7.86 14.19 -9.09
C PHE A 217 8.19 13.47 -10.40
N ARG A 218 7.85 12.18 -10.48
CA ARG A 218 8.09 11.33 -11.66
C ARG A 218 6.85 10.61 -12.17
N GLY A 219 5.72 10.77 -11.50
CA GLY A 219 4.45 10.17 -11.89
C GLY A 219 3.62 9.82 -10.67
N GLY A 220 2.35 9.50 -10.92
CA GLY A 220 1.43 9.04 -9.90
C GLY A 220 0.48 8.00 -10.44
N VAL A 221 -0.34 7.45 -9.56
CA VAL A 221 -1.44 6.57 -9.94
C VAL A 221 -2.58 6.81 -8.97
N GLU A 222 -3.81 6.77 -9.46
CA GLU A 222 -5.01 6.86 -8.63
C GLU A 222 -5.81 5.57 -8.73
N LYS A 223 -6.32 5.10 -7.58
CA LYS A 223 -7.22 3.94 -7.50
C LYS A 223 -8.38 4.10 -8.49
N GLY A 224 -8.40 3.28 -9.54
CA GLY A 224 -9.46 3.24 -10.55
C GLY A 224 -9.38 4.28 -11.67
N LYS A 225 -8.45 5.26 -11.64
CA LYS A 225 -8.38 6.33 -12.65
C LYS A 225 -7.09 6.35 -13.49
N GLY A 226 -6.18 5.40 -13.27
CA GLY A 226 -5.00 5.20 -14.12
C GLY A 226 -3.77 5.99 -13.68
N VAL A 227 -2.78 6.11 -14.59
CA VAL A 227 -1.47 6.71 -14.31
C VAL A 227 -1.52 8.22 -14.51
N LEU A 228 -1.08 8.97 -13.51
CA LEU A 228 -0.83 10.41 -13.56
C LEU A 228 0.59 10.64 -14.10
N ARG A 229 0.71 11.43 -15.18
CA ARG A 229 2.01 11.84 -15.75
C ARG A 229 2.01 13.35 -15.97
N LEU A 230 3.21 13.93 -15.91
CA LEU A 230 3.46 15.26 -16.47
C LEU A 230 3.51 15.19 -17.99
#